data_AF-A0A2W4M1Z2-F1
#
_entry.id   AF-A0A2W4M1Z2-F1
#
_cell.length_a   1.000
_cell.length_b   1.000
_cell.length_c   1.000
_cell.angle_alpha   90.00
_cell.angle_beta   90.00
_cell.angle_gamma   90.00
#
_symmetry.space_group_name_H-M   'P 1'
#
loop_
_entity.id
_entity.type
_entity.pdbx_description
1 polymer ?
#
loop_
_entity_poly.entity_id
_entity_poly.type
_entity_poly.pdbx_seq_one_letter_code
_entity_poly.pdbx_strand_id
1 'polypeptide(L)'
;MKPRYDCSKCPGYCCSHGRIAVSDYDIRRLARHFGLPEDVARKRFTYRYKTKDADEQILRHQKDHIYKSICRFFDKDERRCTVYAARPNVCRRYPYGNVCGYYGFLKFERAHQDDEDFIPSA
;
A
#
# COMPACT_ATOMS: atom_id res chain seq x y z
N MET A 1 1.43 16.48 14.90
CA MET A 1 0.12 15.95 15.34
C MET A 1 0.20 14.43 15.44
N LYS A 2 -0.32 13.81 16.51
CA LYS A 2 -0.24 12.36 16.72
C LYS A 2 -1.16 11.61 15.72
N PRO A 3 -0.75 10.46 15.15
CA PRO A 3 -1.62 9.62 14.33
C PRO A 3 -2.85 9.15 15.12
N ARG A 4 -4.02 9.21 14.47
CA ARG A 4 -5.32 8.69 14.94
C ARG A 4 -5.68 7.37 14.25
N TYR A 5 -4.66 6.63 13.82
CA TYR A 5 -4.77 5.32 13.18
C TYR A 5 -3.62 4.43 13.62
N ASP A 6 -3.82 3.12 13.55
CA ASP A 6 -2.80 2.12 13.85
C ASP A 6 -2.61 1.20 12.65
N CYS A 7 -1.44 1.28 12.02
CA CYS A 7 -1.11 0.44 10.87
C CYS A 7 -0.98 -1.04 11.24
N SER A 8 -0.68 -1.38 12.50
CA SER A 8 -0.54 -2.77 12.96
C SER A 8 -1.89 -3.48 13.11
N LYS A 9 -2.98 -2.71 13.20
CA LYS A 9 -4.35 -3.23 13.32
C LYS A 9 -5.15 -3.13 12.02
N CYS A 10 -4.54 -2.62 10.97
CA CYS A 10 -5.18 -2.35 9.69
C CYS A 10 -4.92 -3.50 8.70
N PRO A 11 -5.94 -3.98 7.96
CA PRO A 11 -5.78 -5.09 7.00
C PRO A 11 -5.03 -4.72 5.70
N GLY A 12 -4.45 -3.51 5.64
CA GLY A 12 -3.58 -3.09 4.54
C GLY A 12 -4.21 -2.13 3.52
N TYR A 13 -5.21 -1.33 3.89
CA TYR A 13 -5.92 -0.44 2.95
C TYR A 13 -5.01 0.47 2.10
N CYS A 14 -3.88 0.97 2.64
CA CYS A 14 -2.95 1.77 1.85
C CYS A 14 -2.32 1.02 0.68
N CYS A 15 -2.22 -0.31 0.77
CA CYS A 15 -1.63 -1.19 -0.24
C CYS A 15 -2.66 -1.73 -1.23
N SER A 16 -3.97 -1.59 -0.97
CA SER A 16 -5.03 -2.09 -1.86
C SER A 16 -5.42 -1.12 -2.98
N HIS A 17 -4.88 0.11 -2.98
CA HIS A 17 -5.18 1.11 -4.01
C HIS A 17 -4.65 0.65 -5.38
N GLY A 18 -5.50 0.61 -6.41
CA GLY A 18 -5.13 0.06 -7.73
C GLY A 18 -4.11 0.89 -8.54
N ARG A 19 -3.89 2.16 -8.20
CA ARG A 19 -2.88 3.04 -8.82
C ARG A 19 -1.99 3.66 -7.75
N ILE A 20 -0.89 2.99 -7.41
CA ILE A 20 0.16 3.55 -6.55
C ILE A 20 1.27 4.07 -7.45
N ALA A 21 1.13 5.32 -7.88
CA ALA A 21 2.10 5.99 -8.74
C ALA A 21 3.41 6.28 -8.00
N VAL A 22 4.53 6.03 -8.66
CA VAL A 22 5.87 6.18 -8.10
C VAL A 22 6.77 6.97 -9.03
N SER A 23 7.62 7.80 -8.45
CA SER A 23 8.64 8.54 -9.17
C SER A 23 9.88 7.68 -9.42
N ASP A 24 10.78 8.17 -10.28
CA ASP A 24 12.10 7.56 -10.45
C ASP A 24 12.88 7.54 -9.14
N TYR A 25 12.75 8.57 -8.29
CA TYR A 25 13.38 8.58 -6.95
C TYR A 25 12.86 7.46 -6.04
N ASP A 26 11.57 7.15 -6.11
CA ASP A 26 10.98 6.05 -5.36
C ASP A 26 11.50 4.70 -5.85
N ILE A 27 11.67 4.55 -7.18
CA ILE A 27 12.27 3.35 -7.77
C ILE A 27 13.72 3.20 -7.33
N ARG A 28 14.52 4.27 -7.33
CA ARG A 28 15.89 4.25 -6.79
C ARG A 28 15.93 3.83 -5.33
N ARG A 29 15.00 4.35 -4.53
CA ARG A 29 14.88 3.99 -3.11
C ARG A 29 14.59 2.50 -2.94
N LEU A 30 13.64 1.96 -3.70
CA LEU A 30 13.33 0.53 -3.70
C LEU A 30 14.51 -0.31 -4.20
N ALA A 31 15.18 0.12 -5.27
CA ALA A 31 16.35 -0.55 -5.82
C ALA A 31 17.45 -0.70 -4.76
N ARG A 32 17.81 0.39 -4.06
CA ARG A 32 18.77 0.36 -2.96
C ARG A 32 18.34 -0.55 -1.81
N HIS A 33 17.06 -0.54 -1.44
CA HIS A 33 16.54 -1.38 -0.37
C HIS A 33 16.71 -2.89 -0.66
N PHE A 34 16.59 -3.29 -1.93
CA PHE A 34 16.75 -4.68 -2.35
C PHE A 34 18.14 -5.01 -2.91
N GLY A 35 19.09 -4.06 -2.91
CA GLY A 35 20.41 -4.26 -3.51
C GLY A 35 20.38 -4.53 -5.01
N LEU A 36 19.41 -3.96 -5.74
CA LEU A 36 19.22 -4.19 -7.17
C LEU A 36 19.65 -2.97 -8.00
N PRO A 37 20.08 -3.16 -9.26
CA PRO A 37 20.14 -2.10 -10.25
C PRO A 37 18.78 -1.43 -10.46
N GLU A 38 18.76 -0.13 -10.77
CA GLU A 38 17.52 0.66 -10.89
C GLU A 38 16.60 0.17 -12.01
N ASP A 39 17.16 -0.24 -13.15
CA ASP A 39 16.40 -0.75 -14.30
C ASP A 39 15.77 -2.12 -13.99
N VAL A 40 16.50 -2.97 -13.28
CA VAL A 40 16.00 -4.26 -12.76
C VAL A 40 14.87 -4.02 -11.77
N ALA A 41 15.06 -3.11 -10.82
CA ALA A 41 14.03 -2.74 -9.84
C ALA A 41 12.79 -2.15 -10.52
N ARG A 42 12.96 -1.26 -11.52
CA ARG A 42 11.84 -0.71 -12.30
C ARG A 42 11.03 -1.82 -12.95
N LYS A 43 11.68 -2.67 -13.75
CA LYS A 43 10.99 -3.76 -14.47
C LYS A 43 10.30 -4.73 -13.52
N ARG A 44 11.01 -5.10 -12.44
CA ARG A 44 10.50 -6.03 -11.42
C ARG A 44 9.32 -5.43 -10.70
N PHE A 45 9.45 -4.24 -10.13
CA PHE A 45 8.50 -3.72 -9.14
C PHE A 45 7.34 -2.92 -9.72
N THR A 46 7.50 -2.40 -10.94
CA THR A 46 6.57 -1.42 -11.51
C THR A 46 6.19 -1.77 -12.95
N TYR A 47 5.18 -1.09 -13.47
CA TYR A 47 4.86 -1.07 -14.90
C TYR A 47 4.41 0.34 -15.31
N ARG A 48 4.53 0.64 -16.60
CA ARG A 48 4.07 1.91 -17.16
C ARG A 48 2.59 1.79 -17.48
N TYR A 49 1.77 2.62 -16.83
CA TYR A 49 0.35 2.75 -17.07
C TYR A 49 0.12 3.99 -17.92
N LYS A 50 -0.30 3.78 -19.17
CA LYS A 50 -0.52 4.86 -20.14
C LYS A 50 -1.94 4.81 -20.69
N THR A 51 -2.68 5.89 -20.52
CA THR A 51 -4.00 6.15 -21.11
C THR A 51 -3.96 7.50 -21.84
N LYS A 52 -5.12 7.98 -22.30
CA LYS A 52 -5.24 9.34 -22.86
C LYS A 52 -4.96 10.43 -21.80
N ASP A 53 -5.33 10.16 -20.54
CA ASP A 53 -5.32 11.14 -19.46
C ASP A 53 -4.20 10.93 -18.43
N ALA A 54 -3.42 9.85 -18.56
CA ALA A 54 -2.37 9.50 -17.60
C ALA A 54 -1.18 8.80 -18.28
N ASP A 55 0.03 9.12 -17.84
CA ASP A 55 1.27 8.40 -18.19
C ASP A 55 2.12 8.28 -16.92
N GLU A 56 1.93 7.17 -16.20
CA GLU A 56 2.43 6.98 -14.85
C GLU A 56 3.24 5.68 -14.75
N GLN A 57 4.27 5.69 -13.91
CA GLN A 57 4.90 4.45 -13.46
C GLN A 57 4.23 4.03 -12.16
N ILE A 58 3.63 2.83 -12.12
CA ILE A 58 2.86 2.38 -10.96
C ILE A 58 3.38 1.06 -10.40
N LEU A 59 3.24 0.85 -9.09
CA LEU A 59 3.62 -0.40 -8.44
C LEU A 59 2.78 -1.57 -8.98
N ARG A 60 3.42 -2.72 -9.18
CA ARG A 60 2.71 -3.96 -9.52
C ARG A 60 1.93 -4.49 -8.33
N HIS A 61 0.83 -5.16 -8.63
CA HIS A 61 0.02 -5.88 -7.66
C HIS A 61 0.20 -7.39 -7.79
N GLN A 62 -0.19 -8.11 -6.75
CA GLN A 62 -0.33 -9.56 -6.69
C GLN A 62 -1.76 -9.92 -6.26
N LYS A 63 -2.19 -11.16 -6.51
CA LYS A 63 -3.51 -11.65 -6.08
C LYS A 63 -3.62 -11.65 -4.56
N ASP A 64 -4.75 -11.15 -4.07
CA ASP A 64 -5.09 -11.07 -2.65
C ASP A 64 -6.48 -11.67 -2.41
N HIS A 65 -6.64 -12.35 -1.28
CA HIS A 65 -7.91 -12.99 -0.93
C HIS A 65 -8.95 -12.02 -0.36
N ILE A 66 -8.53 -10.81 0.08
CA ILE A 66 -9.42 -9.78 0.64
C ILE A 66 -9.78 -8.74 -0.43
N TYR A 67 -8.79 -8.15 -1.10
CA TYR A 67 -8.99 -6.96 -1.95
C TYR A 67 -8.97 -7.24 -3.46
N LYS A 68 -9.13 -8.50 -3.90
CA LYS A 68 -8.86 -8.99 -5.28
C LYS A 68 -7.39 -8.91 -5.69
N SER A 69 -6.72 -7.79 -5.44
CA SER A 69 -5.30 -7.60 -5.64
C SER A 69 -4.73 -6.61 -4.62
N ILE A 70 -3.44 -6.75 -4.30
CA ILE A 70 -2.74 -5.87 -3.37
C ILE A 70 -1.33 -5.58 -3.87
N CYS A 71 -0.73 -4.46 -3.44
CA CYS A 71 0.65 -4.12 -3.74
C CYS A 71 1.59 -5.34 -3.55
N ARG A 72 2.50 -5.53 -4.51
CA ARG A 72 3.46 -6.66 -4.50
C ARG A 72 4.40 -6.72 -3.29
N PHE A 73 4.51 -5.62 -2.52
CA PHE A 73 5.33 -5.53 -1.32
C PHE A 73 4.52 -5.71 -0.03
N PHE A 74 3.31 -6.22 -0.15
CA PHE A 74 2.45 -6.46 0.99
C PHE A 74 2.54 -7.93 1.40
N ASP A 75 2.79 -8.17 2.67
CA ASP A 75 2.71 -9.49 3.29
C ASP A 75 1.23 -9.86 3.47
N LYS A 76 0.79 -10.94 2.83
CA LYS A 76 -0.64 -11.32 2.82
C LYS A 76 -1.06 -12.07 4.07
N ASP A 77 -0.10 -12.57 4.85
CA ASP A 77 -0.33 -13.35 6.05
C ASP A 77 -0.29 -12.42 7.26
N GLU A 78 0.80 -11.65 7.40
CA GLU A 78 0.96 -10.66 8.47
C GLU A 78 0.19 -9.35 8.23
N ARG A 79 -0.41 -9.21 7.04
CA ARG A 79 -1.19 -8.02 6.62
C ARG A 79 -0.43 -6.70 6.78
N ARG A 80 0.87 -6.67 6.47
CA ARG A 80 1.71 -5.47 6.59
C ARG A 80 2.66 -5.26 5.43
N CYS A 81 3.11 -4.02 5.26
CA CYS A 81 4.06 -3.67 4.19
C CYS A 81 5.46 -4.16 4.54
N THR A 82 6.07 -4.96 3.66
CA THR A 82 7.43 -5.51 3.86
C THR A 82 8.53 -4.48 3.58
N VAL A 83 8.22 -3.39 2.89
CA VAL A 83 9.16 -2.31 2.56
C VAL A 83 8.89 -1.03 3.36
N TYR A 84 8.39 -1.14 4.60
CA TYR A 84 7.93 0.01 5.38
C TYR A 84 8.98 1.12 5.51
N ALA A 85 10.26 0.75 5.69
CA ALA A 85 11.39 1.66 5.77
C ALA A 85 11.77 2.29 4.41
N ALA A 86 11.51 1.60 3.30
CA ALA A 86 11.82 2.02 1.94
C ALA A 86 10.61 2.55 1.16
N ARG A 87 9.48 2.77 1.84
CA ARG A 87 8.22 3.21 1.22
C ARG A 87 8.42 4.35 0.21
N PRO A 88 7.76 4.27 -0.95
CA PRO A 88 7.58 5.40 -1.85
C PRO A 88 6.95 6.61 -1.15
N ASN A 89 7.16 7.81 -1.70
CA ASN A 89 6.66 9.04 -1.11
C ASN A 89 5.13 9.06 -0.98
N VAL A 90 4.41 8.53 -1.98
CA VAL A 90 2.94 8.36 -1.91
C VAL A 90 2.52 7.50 -0.71
N CYS A 91 3.24 6.41 -0.43
CA CYS A 91 2.96 5.49 0.68
C CYS A 91 3.33 6.08 2.05
N ARG A 92 4.30 7.00 2.10
CA ARG A 92 4.66 7.73 3.34
C ARG A 92 3.66 8.83 3.67
N ARG A 93 3.10 9.46 2.64
CA ARG A 93 2.14 10.54 2.79
C ARG A 93 0.77 10.04 3.21
N TYR A 94 0.37 8.84 2.77
CA TYR A 94 -0.88 8.22 3.20
C TYR A 94 -1.02 8.21 4.74
N PRO A 95 -2.16 8.60 5.32
CA PRO A 95 -3.45 8.92 4.70
C PRO A 95 -3.65 10.40 4.30
N TYR A 96 -2.56 11.15 4.08
CA TYR A 96 -2.54 12.60 3.84
C TYR A 96 -3.01 13.41 5.04
N GLY A 97 -2.49 13.05 6.21
CA GLY A 97 -2.81 13.67 7.49
C GLY A 97 -2.61 12.68 8.63
N ASN A 98 -3.21 12.99 9.77
CA ASN A 98 -3.16 12.10 10.94
C ASN A 98 -4.42 11.25 11.12
N VAL A 99 -5.43 11.37 10.24
CA VAL A 99 -6.68 10.58 10.28
C VAL A 99 -6.76 9.70 9.04
N CYS A 100 -7.12 8.43 9.22
CA CYS A 100 -7.40 7.49 8.13
C CYS A 100 -8.89 7.11 8.19
N GLY A 101 -9.67 7.48 7.16
CA GLY A 101 -11.10 7.18 7.11
C GLY A 101 -11.40 5.68 7.15
N TYR A 102 -10.63 4.87 6.39
CA TYR A 102 -10.78 3.41 6.39
C TYR A 102 -10.52 2.78 7.76
N TYR A 103 -9.53 3.26 8.50
CA TYR A 103 -9.27 2.77 9.85
C TYR A 103 -10.39 3.18 10.83
N GLY A 104 -10.92 4.39 10.67
CA GLY A 104 -12.08 4.84 11.45
C GLY A 104 -13.31 3.95 11.23
N PHE A 105 -13.62 3.65 9.97
CA PHE A 105 -14.70 2.73 9.59
C PHE A 105 -14.46 1.32 10.14
N LEU A 106 -13.26 0.77 9.96
CA LEU A 106 -12.89 -0.55 10.49
C LEU A 106 -13.08 -0.63 12.01
N LYS A 107 -12.62 0.39 12.74
CA LYS A 107 -12.78 0.44 14.20
C LYS A 107 -14.25 0.47 14.61
N PHE A 108 -15.08 1.22 13.88
CA PHE A 108 -16.52 1.28 14.12
C PHE A 108 -17.15 -0.10 13.93
N GLU A 109 -16.91 -0.75 12.79
CA GLU A 109 -17.47 -2.06 12.47
C GLU A 109 -17.08 -3.14 13.48
N ARG A 110 -15.78 -3.24 13.80
CA ARG A 110 -15.28 -4.19 14.80
C ARG A 110 -15.95 -4.03 16.16
N ALA A 111 -16.17 -2.79 16.58
CA ALA A 111 -16.86 -2.50 17.83
C ALA A 111 -18.36 -2.83 17.79
N HIS A 112 -19.02 -2.63 16.64
CA HIS A 112 -20.45 -2.93 16.50
C HIS A 112 -20.73 -4.43 16.42
N GLN A 113 -19.80 -5.18 15.84
CA GLN A 113 -19.92 -6.63 15.65
C GLN A 113 -19.29 -7.44 16.79
N ASP A 114 -18.61 -6.77 17.73
CA ASP A 114 -17.80 -7.40 18.80
C ASP A 114 -16.79 -8.43 18.23
N ASP A 115 -16.18 -8.08 17.10
CA ASP A 115 -15.21 -8.91 16.36
C ASP A 115 -13.97 -8.07 16.04
N GLU A 116 -12.86 -8.32 16.76
CA GLU A 116 -11.61 -7.60 16.55
C GLU A 116 -10.90 -7.95 15.24
N ASP A 117 -11.25 -9.10 14.64
CA ASP A 117 -10.63 -9.63 13.43
C ASP A 117 -11.47 -9.34 12.18
N PHE A 118 -12.67 -8.76 12.34
CA PHE A 118 -13.52 -8.38 11.21
C PHE A 118 -12.75 -7.56 10.17
N ILE A 119 -12.90 -7.97 8.91
CA ILE A 119 -12.41 -7.25 7.74
C ILE A 119 -13.59 -7.16 6.76
N PRO A 120 -13.98 -5.94 6.33
CA PRO A 120 -15.02 -5.77 5.34
C PRO A 120 -14.66 -6.48 4.02
N SER A 121 -15.43 -7.50 3.65
CA SER A 121 -15.43 -8.09 2.32
C SER A 121 -16.53 -7.43 1.48
N ALA A 122 -16.20 -7.11 0.22
CA ALA A 122 -17.16 -6.62 -0.78
C ALA A 122 -17.99 -7.77 -1.35
#